data_AF-A0A1J4NM74-F1
#
_entry.id   AF-A0A1J4NM74-F1
#
_cell.length_a   1.000
_cell.length_b   1.000
_cell.length_c   1.000
_cell.angle_alpha   90.00
_cell.angle_beta   90.00
_cell.angle_gamma   90.00
#
_symmetry.space_group_name_H-M   'P 1'
#
loop_
_entity.id
_entity.type
_entity.pdbx_description
1 polymer ?
#
loop_
_entity_poly.entity_id
_entity_poly.type
_entity_poly.pdbx_seq_one_letter_code
_entity_poly.pdbx_strand_id
1 'polypeptide(L)'
;MSVRESLVDRWSEAVWWDYVIALVAVSAHVAIVRAMGRGDWLSWIDSEQRVSLYGTAAGVVSAIGGLSSIAISIYLSSNGERIRAVRRHYQQELRRNWKSLLTATALICVGCLAAQSLDNKADTHSARYLFEAVMALAVIRFLRMLWLLDSMMTVNDRDQSDPPAQPAPRFDPGWRRQRRSPSA
;
A
#
# COMPACT_ATOMS: atom_id res chain seq x y z
N MET A 1 19.10 1.55 -16.66
CA MET A 1 17.79 1.46 -16.00
C MET A 1 17.50 -0.01 -15.76
N SER A 2 17.45 -0.41 -14.50
CA SER A 2 17.26 -1.81 -14.10
C SER A 2 15.80 -2.23 -14.33
N VAL A 3 15.55 -3.49 -14.69
CA VAL A 3 14.19 -4.05 -14.88
C VAL A 3 13.31 -3.79 -13.65
N ARG A 4 13.92 -3.74 -12.45
CA ARG A 4 13.27 -3.37 -11.18
C ARG A 4 12.74 -1.93 -11.16
N GLU A 5 13.46 -0.96 -11.73
CA GLU A 5 13.02 0.43 -11.82
C GLU A 5 11.81 0.56 -12.75
N SER A 6 11.81 -0.16 -13.87
CA SER A 6 10.68 -0.14 -14.82
C SER A 6 9.40 -0.80 -14.29
N LEU A 7 9.55 -1.81 -13.42
CA LEU A 7 8.42 -2.47 -12.76
C LEU A 7 7.84 -1.59 -11.65
N VAL A 8 8.68 -0.90 -10.88
CA VAL A 8 8.24 0.02 -9.82
C VAL A 8 7.52 1.25 -10.41
N ASP A 9 8.03 1.84 -11.49
CA ASP A 9 7.35 2.95 -12.19
C ASP A 9 6.00 2.49 -12.76
N ARG A 10 5.96 1.35 -13.46
CA ARG A 10 4.71 0.82 -14.02
C ARG A 10 3.68 0.44 -12.95
N TRP A 11 4.11 -0.05 -11.80
CA TRP A 11 3.21 -0.42 -10.70
C TRP A 11 2.75 0.78 -9.87
N SER A 12 3.53 1.88 -9.88
CA SER A 12 3.20 3.19 -9.33
C SER A 12 2.11 3.90 -10.14
N GLU A 13 2.23 3.94 -11.47
CA GLU A 13 1.26 4.57 -12.38
C GLU A 13 -0.08 3.80 -12.41
N ALA A 14 -0.03 2.50 -12.17
CA ALA A 14 -1.11 1.54 -12.33
C ALA A 14 -2.05 1.41 -11.12
N VAL A 15 -2.41 2.50 -10.43
CA VAL A 15 -3.34 2.45 -9.27
C VAL A 15 -4.70 1.81 -9.63
N TRP A 16 -5.11 1.91 -10.91
CA TRP A 16 -6.33 1.28 -11.40
C TRP A 16 -6.21 -0.25 -11.52
N TRP A 17 -5.00 -0.78 -11.74
CA TRP A 17 -4.77 -2.22 -11.86
C TRP A 17 -5.05 -2.94 -10.55
N ASP A 18 -4.94 -2.32 -9.39
CA ASP A 18 -5.37 -2.95 -8.14
C ASP A 18 -6.88 -3.18 -8.09
N TYR A 19 -7.66 -2.27 -8.67
CA TYR A 19 -9.10 -2.46 -8.78
C TYR A 19 -9.43 -3.53 -9.80
N VAL A 20 -8.70 -3.60 -10.93
CA VAL A 20 -8.87 -4.64 -11.95
C VAL A 20 -8.44 -6.00 -11.44
N ILE A 21 -7.27 -6.12 -10.82
CA ILE A 21 -6.74 -7.37 -10.26
C ILE A 21 -7.64 -7.83 -9.13
N ALA A 22 -8.11 -6.93 -8.26
CA ALA A 22 -9.07 -7.31 -7.24
C ALA A 22 -10.42 -7.73 -7.84
N LEU A 23 -10.95 -6.99 -8.82
CA LEU A 23 -12.19 -7.34 -9.51
C LEU A 23 -12.05 -8.68 -10.22
N VAL A 24 -10.94 -8.94 -10.90
CA VAL A 24 -10.64 -10.18 -11.62
C VAL A 24 -10.40 -11.34 -10.65
N ALA A 25 -9.65 -11.14 -9.57
CA ALA A 25 -9.43 -12.17 -8.56
C ALA A 25 -10.73 -12.54 -7.85
N VAL A 26 -11.54 -11.54 -7.49
CA VAL A 26 -12.86 -11.74 -6.88
C VAL A 26 -13.82 -12.41 -7.85
N SER A 27 -13.92 -11.94 -9.10
CA SER A 27 -14.82 -12.53 -10.09
C SER A 27 -14.38 -13.94 -10.50
N ALA A 28 -13.09 -14.21 -10.61
CA ALA A 28 -12.55 -15.55 -10.84
C ALA A 28 -12.83 -16.47 -9.65
N HIS A 29 -12.64 -16.00 -8.42
CA HIS A 29 -12.93 -16.79 -7.22
C HIS A 29 -14.44 -17.10 -7.10
N VAL A 30 -15.30 -16.08 -7.28
CA VAL A 30 -16.77 -16.25 -7.29
C VAL A 30 -17.20 -17.19 -8.42
N ALA A 31 -16.60 -17.10 -9.60
CA ALA A 31 -16.88 -17.99 -10.72
C ALA A 31 -16.44 -19.44 -10.43
N ILE A 32 -15.27 -19.63 -9.81
CA ILE A 32 -14.76 -20.95 -9.40
C ILE A 32 -15.67 -21.56 -8.34
N VAL A 33 -16.08 -20.78 -7.32
CA VAL A 33 -16.95 -21.28 -6.25
C VAL A 33 -18.37 -21.57 -6.78
N ARG A 34 -18.90 -20.74 -7.68
CA ARG A 34 -20.17 -21.03 -8.38
C ARG A 34 -20.08 -22.26 -9.28
N ALA A 35 -18.96 -22.48 -9.95
CA ALA A 35 -18.78 -23.60 -10.88
C ALA A 35 -18.50 -24.93 -10.17
N MET A 36 -17.77 -24.90 -9.05
CA MET A 36 -17.34 -26.11 -8.35
C MET A 36 -18.22 -26.51 -7.15
N GLY A 37 -19.10 -25.62 -6.68
CA GLY A 37 -20.01 -25.90 -5.55
C GLY A 37 -19.30 -26.23 -4.23
N ARG A 38 -17.99 -26.01 -4.15
CA ARG A 38 -17.11 -26.25 -2.99
C ARG A 38 -16.31 -24.97 -2.75
N GLY A 39 -16.32 -24.47 -1.52
CA GLY A 39 -15.57 -23.28 -1.12
C GLY A 39 -16.27 -22.32 -0.17
N ASP A 40 -17.57 -22.50 0.12
CA ASP A 40 -18.28 -21.69 1.11
C ASP A 40 -17.80 -22.08 2.52
N TRP A 41 -16.70 -21.45 2.95
CA TRP A 41 -16.12 -21.68 4.27
C TRP A 41 -16.95 -21.03 5.37
N LEU A 42 -17.96 -20.20 5.03
CA LEU A 42 -18.93 -19.68 5.99
C LEU A 42 -20.19 -20.54 6.09
N SER A 43 -20.33 -21.60 5.29
CA SER A 43 -21.52 -22.46 5.32
C SER A 43 -21.68 -23.23 6.62
N TRP A 44 -20.57 -23.52 7.29
CA TRP A 44 -20.53 -24.27 8.55
C TRP A 44 -20.71 -23.38 9.81
N ILE A 45 -20.74 -22.04 9.67
CA ILE A 45 -20.82 -21.10 10.79
C ILE A 45 -22.26 -20.61 10.97
N ASP A 46 -22.71 -20.63 12.21
CA ASP A 46 -24.06 -20.20 12.58
C ASP A 46 -24.26 -18.69 12.38
N SER A 47 -25.51 -18.28 12.17
CA SER A 47 -25.84 -16.92 11.70
C SER A 47 -25.35 -15.81 12.64
N GLU A 48 -25.47 -16.00 13.95
CA GLU A 48 -24.99 -15.02 14.93
C GLU A 48 -23.46 -14.86 14.91
N GLN A 49 -22.74 -15.98 14.76
CA GLN A 49 -21.27 -15.96 14.65
C GLN A 49 -20.81 -15.27 13.36
N ARG A 50 -21.52 -15.43 12.24
CA ARG A 50 -21.20 -14.72 10.99
C ARG A 50 -21.34 -13.21 11.13
N VAL A 51 -22.44 -12.75 11.73
CA VAL A 51 -22.68 -11.32 11.98
C VAL A 51 -21.59 -10.71 12.85
N SER A 52 -21.17 -11.43 13.89
CA SER A 52 -20.03 -11.03 14.73
C SER A 52 -18.73 -10.97 13.93
N LEU A 53 -18.44 -11.99 13.13
CA LEU A 53 -17.25 -12.06 12.26
C LEU A 53 -17.16 -10.87 11.30
N TYR A 54 -18.26 -10.50 10.65
CA TYR A 54 -18.29 -9.36 9.72
C TYR A 54 -17.97 -8.04 10.42
N GLY A 55 -18.51 -7.84 11.62
CA GLY A 55 -18.21 -6.67 12.45
C GLY A 55 -16.75 -6.64 12.90
N THR A 56 -16.21 -7.77 13.37
CA THR A 56 -14.80 -7.87 13.77
C THR A 56 -13.85 -7.62 12.59
N ALA A 57 -14.15 -8.18 11.41
CA ALA A 57 -13.36 -7.95 10.21
C ALA A 57 -13.37 -6.48 9.77
N ALA A 58 -14.51 -5.80 9.82
CA ALA A 58 -14.58 -4.36 9.59
C ALA A 58 -13.72 -3.58 10.60
N GLY A 59 -13.72 -3.98 11.87
CA GLY A 59 -12.87 -3.41 12.91
C GLY A 59 -11.37 -3.56 12.61
N VAL A 60 -10.92 -4.76 12.23
CA VAL A 60 -9.51 -5.03 11.86
C VAL A 60 -9.09 -4.21 10.64
N VAL A 61 -9.92 -4.17 9.60
CA VAL A 61 -9.65 -3.38 8.40
C VAL A 61 -9.56 -1.88 8.73
N SER A 62 -10.44 -1.38 9.60
CA SER A 62 -10.40 0.01 10.07
C SER A 62 -9.09 0.32 10.82
N ALA A 63 -8.65 -0.59 11.70
CA ALA A 63 -7.38 -0.44 12.41
C ALA A 63 -6.16 -0.40 11.46
N ILE A 64 -6.16 -1.25 10.43
CA ILE A 64 -5.16 -1.24 9.34
C ILE A 64 -5.20 0.09 8.57
N GLY A 65 -6.39 0.62 8.31
CA GLY A 65 -6.58 1.96 7.75
C GLY A 65 -5.93 3.05 8.61
N GLY A 66 -6.10 2.97 9.93
CA GLY A 66 -5.45 3.88 10.89
C GLY A 66 -3.91 3.81 10.82
N LEU A 67 -3.35 2.60 10.73
CA LEU A 67 -1.90 2.40 10.55
C LEU A 67 -1.38 3.05 9.25
N SER A 68 -2.15 2.99 8.17
CA SER A 68 -1.83 3.70 6.92
C SER A 68 -1.68 5.22 7.14
N SER A 69 -2.56 5.81 7.97
CA SER A 69 -2.51 7.25 8.27
C SER A 69 -1.23 7.65 9.03
N ILE A 70 -0.78 6.78 9.95
CA ILE A 70 0.49 6.97 10.67
C ILE A 70 1.66 6.90 9.69
N ALA A 71 1.67 5.93 8.78
CA ALA A 71 2.69 5.82 7.75
C ALA A 71 2.78 7.06 6.85
N ILE A 72 1.62 7.62 6.44
CA ILE A 72 1.56 8.90 5.70
C ILE A 72 2.16 10.04 6.52
N SER A 73 1.85 10.09 7.81
CA SER A 73 2.34 11.15 8.70
C SER A 73 3.86 11.10 8.86
N ILE A 74 4.43 9.90 9.02
CA ILE A 74 5.89 9.69 9.04
C ILE A 74 6.51 10.14 7.71
N TYR A 75 5.92 9.74 6.58
CA TYR A 75 6.37 10.18 5.26
C TYR A 75 6.35 11.72 5.12
N LEU A 76 5.31 12.37 5.65
CA LEU A 76 5.18 13.83 5.60
C LEU A 76 6.22 14.54 6.47
N SER A 77 6.59 13.97 7.62
CA SER A 77 7.56 14.55 8.56
C SER A 77 9.03 14.30 8.18
N SER A 78 9.35 13.28 7.38
CA SER A 78 10.71 13.03 6.90
C SER A 78 11.20 14.14 5.95
N ASN A 79 12.36 14.73 6.27
CA ASN A 79 12.98 15.86 5.53
C ASN A 79 14.30 15.50 4.82
N GLY A 80 14.52 14.22 4.57
CA GLY A 80 15.70 13.73 3.87
C GLY A 80 15.94 14.33 2.48
N GLU A 81 17.18 14.39 2.01
CA GLU A 81 17.49 14.96 0.70
C GLU A 81 16.95 14.08 -0.43
N ARG A 82 17.05 12.75 -0.28
CA ARG A 82 16.44 11.77 -1.20
C ARG A 82 14.92 11.77 -1.11
N ILE A 83 14.34 11.85 0.10
CA ILE A 83 12.87 11.96 0.27
C ILE A 83 12.35 13.27 -0.35
N ARG A 84 13.09 14.38 -0.27
CA ARG A 84 12.75 15.64 -0.95
C ARG A 84 12.85 15.54 -2.47
N ALA A 85 13.77 14.74 -3.00
CA ALA A 85 13.84 14.47 -4.45
C ALA A 85 12.65 13.61 -4.92
N VAL A 86 12.35 12.52 -4.19
CA VAL A 86 11.19 11.65 -4.46
C VAL A 86 9.89 12.46 -4.36
N ARG A 87 9.73 13.30 -3.33
CA ARG A 87 8.56 14.17 -3.19
C ARG A 87 8.43 15.16 -4.35
N ARG A 88 9.53 15.68 -4.89
CA ARG A 88 9.50 16.62 -6.03
C ARG A 88 9.11 15.96 -7.34
N HIS A 89 9.49 14.70 -7.57
CA HIS A 89 9.20 14.01 -8.83
C HIS A 89 7.91 13.19 -8.81
N TYR A 90 7.55 12.59 -7.66
CA TYR A 90 6.44 11.62 -7.56
C TYR A 90 5.27 12.09 -6.66
N GLN A 91 5.17 13.38 -6.32
CA GLN A 91 4.17 13.89 -5.36
C GLN A 91 2.73 13.49 -5.70
N GLN A 92 2.37 13.59 -6.98
CA GLN A 92 1.00 13.37 -7.44
C GLN A 92 0.64 11.88 -7.41
N GLU A 93 1.54 11.01 -7.86
CA GLU A 93 1.34 9.56 -7.86
C GLU A 93 1.25 9.01 -6.45
N LEU A 94 2.13 9.48 -5.57
CA LEU A 94 2.14 9.05 -4.18
C LEU A 94 0.84 9.47 -3.48
N ARG A 95 0.39 10.71 -3.67
CA ARG A 95 -0.90 11.19 -3.15
C ARG A 95 -2.07 10.37 -3.69
N ARG A 96 -2.03 9.98 -4.97
CA ARG A 96 -3.06 9.15 -5.61
C ARG A 96 -3.09 7.74 -5.04
N ASN A 97 -1.93 7.12 -4.82
CA ASN A 97 -1.79 5.82 -4.17
C ASN A 97 -2.33 5.86 -2.73
N TRP A 98 -1.93 6.85 -1.93
CA TRP A 98 -2.44 7.01 -0.57
C TRP A 98 -3.95 7.22 -0.50
N LYS A 99 -4.49 8.09 -1.37
CA LYS A 99 -5.94 8.30 -1.46
C LYS A 99 -6.66 7.02 -1.90
N SER A 100 -6.09 6.25 -2.84
CA SER A 100 -6.66 4.96 -3.26
C SER A 100 -6.66 3.94 -2.14
N LEU A 101 -5.60 3.85 -1.34
CA LEU A 101 -5.54 2.95 -0.18
C LEU A 101 -6.64 3.30 0.83
N LEU A 102 -6.75 4.58 1.22
CA LEU A 102 -7.77 5.02 2.19
C LEU A 102 -9.20 4.81 1.68
N THR A 103 -9.46 5.16 0.42
CA THR A 103 -10.79 4.96 -0.18
C THR A 103 -11.13 3.48 -0.33
N ALA A 104 -10.15 2.62 -0.65
CA ALA A 104 -10.37 1.17 -0.70
C ALA A 104 -10.66 0.60 0.69
N THR A 105 -9.93 0.99 1.73
CA THR A 105 -10.23 0.57 3.11
C THR A 105 -11.64 0.97 3.53
N ALA A 106 -12.07 2.18 3.20
CA ALA A 106 -13.45 2.61 3.46
C ALA A 106 -14.48 1.76 2.71
N LEU A 107 -14.24 1.46 1.42
CA LEU A 107 -15.12 0.58 0.63
C LEU A 107 -15.17 -0.84 1.19
N ILE A 108 -14.06 -1.38 1.69
CA ILE A 108 -14.01 -2.69 2.33
C ILE A 108 -14.86 -2.68 3.61
N CYS A 109 -14.72 -1.67 4.47
CA CYS A 109 -15.54 -1.54 5.67
C CYS A 109 -17.05 -1.45 5.33
N VAL A 110 -17.41 -0.65 4.31
CA VAL A 110 -18.79 -0.57 3.81
C VAL A 110 -19.26 -1.93 3.28
N GLY A 111 -18.41 -2.67 2.57
CA GLY A 111 -18.71 -4.01 2.08
C GLY A 111 -18.97 -5.02 3.21
N CYS A 112 -18.18 -5.00 4.28
CA CYS A 112 -18.41 -5.82 5.47
C CYS A 112 -19.75 -5.48 6.15
N LEU A 113 -20.07 -4.19 6.30
CA LEU A 113 -21.34 -3.75 6.87
C LEU A 113 -22.54 -4.10 5.97
N ALA A 114 -22.36 -4.02 4.65
CA ALA A 114 -23.37 -4.45 3.69
C ALA A 114 -23.62 -5.96 3.79
N ALA A 115 -22.56 -6.77 3.86
CA ALA A 115 -22.68 -8.22 4.09
C ALA A 115 -23.41 -8.52 5.41
N GLN A 116 -23.08 -7.81 6.48
CA GLN A 116 -23.78 -7.92 7.77
C GLN A 116 -25.28 -7.56 7.68
N SER A 117 -25.62 -6.51 6.93
CA SER A 117 -27.01 -6.09 6.74
C SER A 117 -27.81 -7.07 5.87
N LEU A 118 -27.18 -7.64 4.83
CA LEU A 118 -27.76 -8.66 3.95
C LEU A 118 -28.04 -9.97 4.70
N ASP A 119 -27.10 -10.40 5.54
CA ASP A 119 -27.24 -11.63 6.34
C ASP A 119 -28.40 -11.54 7.34
N ASN A 120 -28.66 -10.33 7.87
CA ASN A 120 -29.80 -10.06 8.76
C ASN A 120 -31.18 -10.11 8.07
N LYS A 121 -31.25 -9.98 6.74
CA LYS A 121 -32.52 -9.87 5.98
C LYS A 121 -32.92 -11.15 5.22
N ALA A 122 -32.26 -12.27 5.48
CA ALA A 122 -32.50 -13.61 4.91
C ALA A 122 -31.81 -13.96 3.58
N ASP A 123 -31.00 -13.08 2.98
CA ASP A 123 -30.17 -13.40 1.80
C ASP A 123 -28.74 -13.84 2.20
N THR A 124 -28.69 -14.86 3.05
CA THR A 124 -27.46 -15.41 3.64
C THR A 124 -26.41 -15.83 2.61
N HIS A 125 -26.85 -16.38 1.48
CA HIS A 125 -25.93 -16.92 0.48
C HIS A 125 -25.14 -15.81 -0.23
N SER A 126 -25.82 -14.69 -0.53
CA SER A 126 -25.22 -13.52 -1.18
C SER A 126 -24.31 -12.74 -0.21
N ALA A 127 -24.69 -12.69 1.07
CA ALA A 127 -23.90 -12.04 2.12
C ALA A 127 -22.51 -12.68 2.29
N ARG A 128 -22.44 -14.02 2.29
CA ARG A 128 -21.18 -14.76 2.43
C ARG A 128 -20.21 -14.47 1.28
N TYR A 129 -20.68 -14.53 0.04
CA TYR A 129 -19.84 -14.23 -1.13
C TYR A 129 -19.39 -12.78 -1.19
N LEU A 130 -20.25 -11.85 -0.79
CA LEU A 130 -19.87 -10.44 -0.68
C LEU A 130 -18.76 -10.27 0.35
N PHE A 131 -18.87 -10.92 1.51
CA PHE A 131 -17.86 -10.86 2.56
C PHE A 131 -16.51 -11.46 2.11
N GLU A 132 -16.53 -12.64 1.49
CA GLU A 132 -15.32 -13.29 0.96
C GLU A 132 -14.62 -12.41 -0.09
N ALA A 133 -15.40 -11.82 -1.01
CA ALA A 133 -14.90 -10.89 -2.02
C ALA A 133 -14.21 -9.67 -1.39
N VAL A 134 -14.85 -9.09 -0.38
CA VAL A 134 -14.37 -7.91 0.34
C VAL A 134 -13.09 -8.24 1.15
N MET A 135 -13.01 -9.43 1.76
CA MET A 135 -11.79 -9.88 2.45
C MET A 135 -10.63 -10.17 1.51
N ALA A 136 -10.87 -10.81 0.36
CA ALA A 136 -9.82 -11.02 -0.63
C ALA A 136 -9.21 -9.69 -1.10
N LEU A 137 -10.06 -8.70 -1.37
CA LEU A 137 -9.62 -7.34 -1.69
C LEU A 137 -8.82 -6.72 -0.52
N ALA A 138 -9.26 -6.91 0.72
CA ALA A 138 -8.56 -6.41 1.91
C ALA A 138 -7.14 -6.98 2.04
N VAL A 139 -6.97 -8.29 1.84
CA VAL A 139 -5.66 -8.96 1.91
C VAL A 139 -4.71 -8.43 0.84
N ILE A 140 -5.16 -8.34 -0.42
CA ILE A 140 -4.34 -7.83 -1.53
C ILE A 140 -3.89 -6.40 -1.24
N ARG A 141 -4.80 -5.55 -0.75
CA ARG A 141 -4.50 -4.15 -0.41
C ARG A 141 -3.56 -4.04 0.78
N PHE A 142 -3.70 -4.90 1.78
CA PHE A 142 -2.79 -4.94 2.92
C PHE A 142 -1.36 -5.29 2.49
N LEU A 143 -1.18 -6.28 1.61
CA LEU A 143 0.13 -6.61 1.07
C LEU A 143 0.76 -5.44 0.29
N ARG A 144 -0.04 -4.73 -0.52
CA ARG A 144 0.44 -3.52 -1.21
C ARG A 144 0.84 -2.42 -0.23
N MET A 145 0.07 -2.22 0.84
CA MET A 145 0.39 -1.26 1.89
C MET A 145 1.71 -1.59 2.59
N LEU A 146 1.95 -2.86 2.96
CA LEU A 146 3.20 -3.30 3.57
C LEU A 146 4.39 -3.05 2.64
N TRP A 147 4.25 -3.38 1.36
CA TRP A 147 5.30 -3.16 0.38
C TRP A 147 5.66 -1.68 0.20
N LEU A 148 4.63 -0.82 0.20
CA LEU A 148 4.81 0.63 0.06
C LEU A 148 5.49 1.22 1.31
N LEU A 149 5.12 0.73 2.50
CA LEU A 149 5.75 1.11 3.76
C LEU A 149 7.23 0.68 3.82
N ASP A 150 7.53 -0.58 3.49
CA ASP A 150 8.90 -1.12 3.46
C ASP A 150 9.80 -0.36 2.49
N SER A 151 9.26 -0.04 1.31
CA SER A 151 9.95 0.78 0.31
C SER A 151 10.29 2.17 0.84
N MET A 152 9.38 2.81 1.59
CA MET A 152 9.62 4.12 2.20
C MET A 152 10.65 4.05 3.33
N MET A 153 10.56 3.05 4.20
CA MET A 153 11.53 2.85 5.29
C MET A 153 12.93 2.64 4.72
N THR A 154 13.07 1.79 3.69
CA THR A 154 14.35 1.55 3.03
C THR A 154 14.97 2.85 2.45
N VAL A 155 14.15 3.75 1.89
CA VAL A 155 14.63 5.04 1.40
C VAL A 155 15.05 5.96 2.56
N ASN A 156 14.30 5.97 3.65
CA ASN A 156 14.60 6.76 4.84
C ASN A 156 15.89 6.28 5.53
N ASP A 157 16.09 4.97 5.68
CA ASP A 157 17.28 4.38 6.29
C ASP A 157 18.53 4.68 5.47
N ARG A 158 18.43 4.66 4.14
CA ARG A 158 19.50 5.06 3.23
C ARG A 158 19.83 6.55 3.30
N ASP A 159 18.88 7.40 3.68
CA ASP A 159 19.12 8.84 3.86
C ASP A 159 19.76 9.14 5.23
N GLN A 160 19.49 8.31 6.23
CA GLN A 160 20.08 8.40 7.58
C GLN A 160 21.50 7.79 7.66
N SER A 161 21.79 6.76 6.86
CA SER A 161 23.05 6.00 6.92
C SER A 161 24.15 6.55 6.01
N ASP A 162 23.81 7.27 4.93
CA ASP A 162 24.81 7.91 4.08
C ASP A 162 25.36 9.17 4.77
N PRO A 163 26.70 9.35 4.86
CA PRO A 163 27.29 10.58 5.36
C PRO A 163 26.75 11.78 4.56
N PRO A 164 26.43 12.91 5.21
CA PRO A 164 26.00 14.12 4.50
C PRO A 164 27.03 14.43 3.41
N ALA A 165 26.54 14.75 2.21
CA ALA A 165 27.40 15.04 1.06
C ALA A 165 28.46 16.06 1.48
N GLN A 166 29.72 15.64 1.49
CA GLN A 166 30.81 16.56 1.83
C GLN A 166 30.72 17.73 0.84
N PRO A 167 30.71 18.98 1.33
CA PRO A 167 30.67 20.12 0.44
C PRO A 167 31.83 20.00 -0.54
N ALA A 168 31.56 20.24 -1.82
CA ALA A 168 32.57 20.19 -2.86
C ALA A 168 33.81 20.97 -2.37
N PRO A 169 35.03 20.39 -2.48
CA PRO A 169 36.23 21.07 -2.02
C PRO A 169 36.25 22.48 -2.59
N ARG A 170 36.28 23.50 -1.71
CA ARG A 170 36.41 24.89 -2.16
C ARG A 170 37.68 24.96 -3.01
N PHE A 171 37.54 25.45 -4.24
CA PHE A 171 38.67 25.62 -5.14
C PHE A 171 39.69 26.54 -4.46
N ASP A 172 40.81 25.96 -4.00
CA ASP A 172 41.89 26.72 -3.37
C ASP A 172 42.69 27.44 -4.48
N PRO A 173 42.66 28.79 -4.54
CA PRO A 173 43.46 29.53 -5.52
C PRO A 173 44.97 29.31 -5.33
N GLY A 174 45.39 28.90 -4.13
CA GLY A 174 46.77 28.62 -3.75
C GLY A 174 47.36 27.35 -4.35
N TRP A 175 46.54 26.42 -4.86
CA TRP A 175 46.99 25.16 -5.46
C TRP A 175 47.97 25.38 -6.63
N ARG A 176 47.77 26.46 -7.41
CA ARG A 176 48.69 26.83 -8.50
C ARG A 176 50.02 27.40 -8.01
N ARG A 177 50.07 27.99 -6.81
CA ARG A 177 51.30 28.56 -6.23
C ARG A 177 52.18 27.46 -5.65
N GLN A 178 51.62 26.46 -4.97
CA GLN A 178 52.37 25.32 -4.43
C GLN A 178 53.05 24.48 -5.52
N ARG A 179 52.44 24.33 -6.71
CA ARG A 179 53.06 23.63 -7.84
C ARG A 179 54.19 24.42 -8.54
N ARG A 180 54.33 25.72 -8.29
CA ARG A 180 55.36 26.58 -8.88
C ARG A 180 56.61 26.74 -8.00
N SER A 181 56.64 26.08 -6.85
CA SER A 181 57.82 26.02 -5.98
C SER A 181 58.46 24.63 -6.04
N PRO A 182 59.08 24.22 -7.17
CA PRO A 182 60.08 23.17 -7.08
C PRO A 182 61.23 23.75 -6.26
N SER A 183 61.48 23.14 -5.11
CA SER A 183 62.66 23.37 -4.28
C SER A 183 63.91 23.06 -5.09
N ALA A 184 64.60 24.10 -5.56
CA ALA A 184 66.07 24.25 -5.62
C ALA A 184 66.40 25.55 -6.37
#